data_AF-A0A2W5U6E4-F1
#
_entry.id   AF-A0A2W5U6E4-F1
#
_cell.length_a   1.000
_cell.length_b   1.000
_cell.length_c   1.000
_cell.angle_alpha   90.00
_cell.angle_beta   90.00
_cell.angle_gamma   90.00
#
_symmetry.space_group_name_H-M   'P 1'
#
loop_
_entity.id
_entity.type
_entity.pdbx_description
1 polymer ?
#
loop_
_entity_poly.entity_id
_entity_poly.type
_entity_poly.pdbx_seq_one_letter_code
_entity_poly.pdbx_strand_id
1 'polypeptide(L)'
;MNKEEFQARITAAQAGKNTTFSELEKKKTLREQLESDLELFLTCGGEVNELPQGFSGELHKGWNNGEPKPQKTMHEIMAVAVSETHKKRARQKEDQATLAEIKALDRWCKGRKGRGGDLCRELKVAHSFISQITQLNRPCSKERYEQIKLAMKAIEQREQAA
;
A
#
# COMPACT_ATOMS: atom_id res chain seq x y z
N MET A 1 -2.59 62.22 -62.58
CA MET A 1 -1.61 61.64 -61.63
C MET A 1 -0.72 62.78 -61.15
N ASN A 2 -0.86 63.18 -59.89
CA ASN A 2 -0.08 64.28 -59.32
C ASN A 2 1.29 63.77 -58.81
N LYS A 3 2.23 64.69 -58.55
CA LYS A 3 3.60 64.34 -58.09
C LYS A 3 3.60 63.52 -56.79
N GLU A 4 2.62 63.77 -55.93
CA GLU A 4 2.47 63.11 -54.63
C GLU A 4 2.01 61.66 -54.78
N GLU A 5 1.04 61.37 -55.64
CA GLU A 5 0.58 60.01 -55.97
C GLU A 5 1.70 59.17 -56.57
N PHE A 6 2.53 59.76 -57.43
CA PHE A 6 3.67 59.06 -58.02
C PHE A 6 4.74 58.74 -56.98
N GLN A 7 5.07 59.68 -56.08
CA GLN A 7 6.00 59.44 -54.98
C GLN A 7 5.46 58.40 -53.99
N ALA A 8 4.16 58.46 -53.66
CA ALA A 8 3.52 57.47 -52.79
C ALA A 8 3.61 56.05 -53.38
N ARG A 9 3.44 55.90 -54.69
CA ARG A 9 3.60 54.61 -55.39
C ARG A 9 5.04 54.09 -55.36
N ILE A 10 6.05 54.94 -55.52
CA ILE A 10 7.46 54.54 -55.41
C ILE A 10 7.77 54.07 -53.99
N THR A 11 7.34 54.82 -52.97
CA THR A 11 7.57 54.47 -51.56
C THR A 11 6.89 53.15 -51.20
N ALA A 12 5.65 52.94 -51.63
CA ALA A 12 4.94 51.68 -51.39
C ALA A 12 5.63 50.48 -52.06
N ALA A 13 6.12 50.64 -53.30
CA ALA A 13 6.85 49.60 -54.02
C ALA A 13 8.20 49.27 -53.36
N GLN A 14 8.91 50.28 -52.83
CA GLN A 14 10.15 50.08 -52.07
C GLN A 14 9.89 49.42 -50.71
N ALA A 15 8.84 49.83 -50.00
CA ALA A 15 8.43 49.20 -48.74
C ALA A 15 8.09 47.72 -48.92
N GLY A 16 7.33 47.37 -49.96
CA GLY A 16 7.01 45.96 -50.28
C GLY A 16 8.23 45.11 -50.66
N LYS A 17 9.23 45.70 -51.31
CA LYS A 17 10.50 44.99 -51.60
C LYS A 17 11.30 44.73 -50.32
N ASN A 18 11.36 45.71 -49.43
CA ASN A 18 12.10 45.62 -48.17
C ASN A 18 11.47 44.61 -47.20
N THR A 19 10.13 44.54 -47.14
CA THR A 19 9.45 43.52 -46.33
C THR A 19 9.71 42.12 -46.87
N THR A 20 9.60 41.93 -48.20
CA THR A 20 9.88 40.64 -48.85
C THR A 20 11.32 40.18 -48.60
N PHE A 21 12.29 41.09 -48.69
CA PHE A 21 13.69 40.78 -48.41
C PHE A 21 13.91 40.40 -46.94
N SER A 22 13.35 41.16 -46.00
CA SER A 22 13.45 40.88 -44.56
C SER A 22 12.84 39.53 -44.17
N GLU A 23 11.70 39.16 -44.77
CA GLU A 23 11.08 37.85 -44.54
C GLU A 23 11.92 36.71 -45.12
N LEU A 24 12.52 36.90 -46.29
CA LEU A 24 13.45 35.94 -46.90
C LEU A 24 14.71 35.75 -46.05
N GLU A 25 15.25 36.83 -45.48
CA GLU A 25 16.39 36.78 -44.57
C GLU A 25 16.05 36.02 -43.28
N LYS A 26 14.90 36.32 -42.65
CA LYS A 26 14.43 35.59 -41.45
C LYS A 26 14.22 34.10 -41.71
N LYS A 27 13.77 33.73 -42.92
CA LYS A 27 13.63 32.31 -43.30
C LYS A 27 14.98 31.64 -43.49
N LYS A 28 15.98 32.35 -44.04
CA LYS A 28 17.36 31.84 -44.14
C LYS A 28 17.97 31.62 -42.76
N THR A 29 17.83 32.58 -41.84
CA THR A 29 18.34 32.44 -40.47
C THR A 29 17.66 31.30 -39.71
N LEU A 30 16.34 31.11 -39.91
CA LEU A 30 15.62 29.99 -39.29
C LEU A 30 16.11 28.63 -39.83
N ARG A 31 16.34 28.54 -41.14
CA ARG A 31 16.83 27.31 -41.76
C ARG A 31 18.22 26.94 -41.24
N GLU A 32 19.14 27.90 -41.17
CA GLU A 32 20.50 27.68 -40.65
C GLU A 32 20.47 27.22 -39.19
N GLN A 33 19.58 27.80 -38.38
CA GLN A 33 19.40 27.40 -36.98
C GLN A 33 18.88 25.96 -36.86
N LEU A 34 17.89 25.58 -37.67
CA LEU A 34 17.35 24.21 -37.66
C LEU A 34 18.34 23.17 -38.18
N GLU A 35 19.15 23.52 -39.18
CA GLU A 35 20.22 22.65 -39.69
C GLU A 35 21.28 22.43 -38.59
N SER A 36 21.67 23.48 -37.86
CA SER A 36 22.58 23.37 -36.72
C SER A 36 22.00 22.53 -35.57
N ASP A 37 20.72 22.71 -35.24
CA ASP A 37 20.05 21.96 -34.17
C ASP A 37 19.92 20.48 -34.52
N LEU A 38 19.67 20.16 -35.80
CA LEU A 38 19.66 18.78 -36.30
C LEU A 38 21.05 18.14 -36.27
N GLU A 39 22.09 18.86 -36.69
CA GLU A 39 23.47 18.36 -36.58
C GLU A 39 23.86 18.09 -35.12
N LEU A 40 23.51 19.01 -34.21
CA LEU A 40 23.73 18.82 -32.77
C LEU A 40 22.97 17.59 -32.25
N PHE A 41 21.70 17.43 -32.63
CA PHE A 41 20.88 16.29 -32.22
C PHE A 41 21.45 14.95 -32.72
N LEU A 42 21.88 14.89 -33.98
CA LEU A 42 22.44 13.69 -34.60
C LEU A 42 23.83 13.35 -34.03
N THR A 43 24.65 14.35 -33.73
CA THR A 43 26.00 14.15 -33.16
C THR A 43 25.95 13.78 -31.68
N CYS A 44 25.03 14.38 -30.90
CA CYS A 44 24.81 14.07 -29.48
C CYS A 44 23.90 12.84 -29.25
N GLY A 45 23.57 12.08 -30.31
CA GLY A 45 22.89 10.78 -30.19
C GLY A 45 21.47 10.83 -29.62
N GLY A 46 20.79 11.98 -29.71
CA GLY A 46 19.47 12.16 -29.13
C GLY A 46 19.46 12.14 -27.60
N GLU A 47 20.55 12.55 -26.93
CA GLU A 47 20.51 12.84 -25.49
C GLU A 47 19.49 13.94 -25.22
N VAL A 48 18.33 13.52 -24.72
CA VAL A 48 17.36 14.42 -24.09
C VAL A 48 18.06 14.95 -22.85
N ASN A 49 18.55 16.19 -22.91
CA ASN A 49 19.00 16.91 -21.72
C ASN A 49 17.84 16.86 -20.71
N GLU A 50 17.98 16.05 -19.66
CA GLU A 50 17.03 16.03 -18.56
C GLU A 50 16.92 17.47 -18.06
N LEU A 51 15.73 18.04 -18.16
CA LEU A 51 15.46 19.33 -17.56
C LEU A 51 15.83 19.19 -16.07
N PRO A 52 16.73 20.02 -15.52
CA PRO A 52 17.17 19.91 -14.13
C PRO A 52 15.99 20.06 -13.15
N GLN A 53 14.85 20.54 -13.64
CA GLN A 53 13.60 20.67 -12.92
C GLN A 53 12.43 20.44 -13.88
N GLY A 54 11.54 19.50 -13.56
CA GLY A 54 10.31 19.27 -14.31
C GLY A 54 9.47 20.56 -14.41
N PHE A 55 8.68 20.67 -15.48
CA PHE A 55 7.85 21.84 -15.83
C PHE A 55 6.83 22.28 -14.75
N SER A 56 6.75 21.58 -13.61
CA SER A 56 6.13 22.06 -12.38
C SER A 56 7.22 22.52 -11.40
N GLY A 57 7.63 23.78 -11.50
CA GLY A 57 8.57 24.42 -10.56
C GLY A 57 8.05 24.53 -9.11
N GLU A 58 6.93 23.92 -8.78
CA GLU A 58 6.43 23.81 -7.42
C GLU A 58 6.71 22.40 -6.89
N LEU A 59 7.51 22.33 -5.83
CA LEU A 59 7.37 21.24 -4.86
C LEU A 59 5.88 21.25 -4.52
N HIS A 60 5.11 20.26 -5.00
CA HIS A 60 3.69 20.16 -4.68
C HIS A 60 3.59 20.29 -3.17
N LYS A 61 3.07 21.41 -2.67
CA LYS A 61 2.80 21.54 -1.25
C LYS A 61 1.79 20.44 -0.98
N GLY A 62 2.20 19.43 -0.22
CA GLY A 62 1.29 18.41 0.25
C GLY A 62 0.13 19.07 1.00
N TRP A 63 -0.94 18.32 1.21
CA TRP A 63 -2.09 18.79 1.99
C TRP A 63 -1.63 19.54 3.26
N ASN A 64 -2.10 20.78 3.46
CA ASN A 64 -1.67 21.73 4.50
C ASN A 64 -0.20 22.19 4.48
N ASN A 65 0.37 22.55 3.32
CA ASN A 65 1.76 23.04 3.22
C ASN A 65 2.83 22.07 3.77
N GLY A 66 2.49 20.78 3.92
CA GLY A 66 3.45 19.76 4.33
C GLY A 66 4.29 19.29 3.14
N GLU A 67 5.52 18.86 3.38
CA GLU A 67 6.28 18.14 2.36
C GLU A 67 5.53 16.88 1.92
N PRO A 68 5.46 16.56 0.61
CA PRO A 68 4.91 15.29 0.16
C PRO A 68 5.68 14.15 0.82
N LYS A 69 4.98 13.27 1.54
CA LYS A 69 5.62 12.06 2.04
C LYS A 69 6.03 11.19 0.84
N PRO A 70 7.25 10.64 0.84
CA PRO A 70 7.65 9.71 -0.20
C PRO A 70 6.64 8.55 -0.22
N GLN A 71 6.15 8.23 -1.41
CA GLN A 71 5.28 7.07 -1.59
C GLN A 71 6.06 5.82 -1.19
N LYS A 72 5.51 5.04 -0.27
CA LYS A 72 6.11 3.76 0.12
C LYS A 72 6.15 2.83 -1.08
N THR A 73 7.24 2.10 -1.22
CA THR A 73 7.32 1.05 -2.24
C THR A 73 6.32 -0.07 -1.92
N MET A 74 5.86 -0.80 -2.94
CA MET A 74 5.01 -1.99 -2.72
C MET A 74 5.67 -3.00 -1.79
N HIS A 75 7.00 -3.13 -1.86
CA HIS A 75 7.78 -3.98 -0.97
C HIS A 75 7.62 -3.58 0.50
N GLU A 76 7.74 -2.29 0.82
CA GLU A 76 7.54 -1.77 2.19
C GLU A 76 6.12 -1.97 2.68
N ILE A 77 5.13 -1.72 1.83
CA ILE A 77 3.71 -1.91 2.18
C ILE A 77 3.44 -3.38 2.51
N MET A 78 3.92 -4.30 1.66
CA MET A 78 3.80 -5.73 1.89
C MET A 78 4.55 -6.17 3.15
N ALA A 79 5.78 -5.69 3.36
CA ALA A 79 6.57 -6.02 4.54
C ALA A 79 5.88 -5.58 5.84
N VAL A 80 5.30 -4.38 5.87
CA VAL A 80 4.51 -3.90 7.01
C VAL A 80 3.29 -4.78 7.23
N ALA A 81 2.50 -5.06 6.20
CA ALA A 81 1.30 -5.91 6.31
C ALA A 81 1.64 -7.32 6.81
N VAL A 82 2.71 -7.93 6.29
CA VAL A 82 3.22 -9.23 6.73
C VAL A 82 3.68 -9.16 8.19
N SER A 83 4.44 -8.14 8.58
CA SER A 83 4.87 -7.97 9.98
C SER A 83 3.70 -7.82 10.96
N GLU A 84 2.65 -7.08 10.58
CA GLU A 84 1.45 -6.92 11.40
C GLU A 84 0.66 -8.22 11.52
N THR A 85 0.52 -8.98 10.43
CA THR A 85 -0.14 -10.29 10.48
C THR A 85 0.62 -11.29 11.35
N HIS A 86 1.95 -11.30 11.31
CA HIS A 86 2.78 -12.09 12.22
C HIS A 86 2.58 -11.69 13.68
N LYS A 87 2.58 -10.37 13.98
CA LYS A 87 2.31 -9.87 15.35
C LYS A 87 0.93 -10.29 15.86
N LYS A 88 -0.10 -10.22 15.02
CA LYS A 88 -1.46 -10.67 15.37
C LYS A 88 -1.49 -12.17 15.67
N ARG A 89 -0.84 -12.99 14.85
CA ARG A 89 -0.73 -14.45 15.07
C ARG A 89 0.04 -14.78 16.35
N ALA A 90 1.11 -14.05 16.66
CA ALA A 90 1.88 -14.23 17.88
C ALA A 90 1.03 -13.96 19.13
N ARG A 91 0.32 -12.83 19.17
CA ARG A 91 -0.62 -12.49 20.26
C ARG A 91 -1.71 -13.55 20.42
N GLN A 92 -2.31 -14.00 19.33
CA GLN A 92 -3.32 -15.08 19.37
C GLN A 92 -2.77 -16.38 19.97
N LYS A 93 -1.49 -16.69 19.77
CA LYS A 93 -0.84 -17.86 20.35
C LYS A 93 -0.54 -17.65 21.84
N GLU A 94 -0.18 -16.44 22.25
CA GLU A 94 0.02 -16.07 23.66
C GLU A 94 -1.28 -16.10 24.46
N ASP A 95 -2.42 -15.76 23.85
CA ASP A 95 -3.74 -15.75 24.48
C ASP A 95 -4.41 -17.14 24.54
N GLN A 96 -3.78 -18.17 23.97
CA GLN A 96 -4.29 -19.54 23.96
C GLN A 96 -3.82 -20.38 25.14
N ALA A 97 -4.65 -21.34 25.54
CA ALA A 97 -4.28 -22.38 26.48
C ALA A 97 -3.10 -23.17 25.94
N THR A 98 -2.16 -23.50 26.82
CA THR A 98 -0.96 -24.24 26.43
C THR A 98 -1.29 -25.67 26.04
N LEU A 99 -0.44 -26.28 25.21
CA LEU A 99 -0.62 -27.69 24.84
C LEU A 99 -0.54 -28.63 26.06
N ALA A 100 0.23 -28.26 27.09
CA ALA A 100 0.30 -28.99 28.36
C ALA A 100 -1.04 -28.96 29.11
N GLU A 101 -1.70 -27.80 29.13
CA GLU A 101 -3.04 -27.62 29.69
C GLU A 101 -4.08 -28.44 28.95
N ILE A 102 -4.12 -28.37 27.62
CA ILE A 102 -5.07 -29.17 26.82
C ILE A 102 -4.86 -30.68 27.04
N LYS A 103 -3.61 -31.13 27.17
CA LYS A 103 -3.29 -32.52 27.53
C LYS A 103 -3.72 -32.88 28.96
N ALA A 104 -3.69 -31.93 29.89
CA ALA A 104 -4.20 -32.15 31.24
C ALA A 104 -5.71 -32.34 31.22
N LEU A 105 -6.43 -31.53 30.46
CA LEU A 105 -7.87 -31.66 30.22
C LEU A 105 -8.23 -33.03 29.58
N ASP A 106 -7.51 -33.45 28.54
CA ASP A 106 -7.74 -34.76 27.90
C ASP A 106 -7.58 -35.92 28.89
N ARG A 107 -6.51 -35.88 29.71
CA ARG A 107 -6.28 -36.88 30.77
C ARG A 107 -7.39 -36.88 31.81
N TRP A 108 -7.84 -35.69 32.24
CA TRP A 108 -8.93 -35.57 33.19
C TRP A 108 -10.25 -36.13 32.66
N CYS A 109 -10.58 -35.84 31.40
CA CYS A 109 -11.76 -36.39 30.73
C CYS A 109 -11.71 -37.92 30.61
N LYS A 110 -10.52 -38.50 30.41
CA LYS A 110 -10.30 -39.95 30.35
C LYS A 110 -10.29 -40.63 31.72
N GLY A 111 -10.14 -39.88 32.81
CA GLY A 111 -10.11 -40.42 34.18
C GLY A 111 -11.43 -41.07 34.62
N ARG A 112 -12.58 -40.66 34.06
CA ARG A 112 -13.88 -41.26 34.31
C ARG A 112 -14.74 -41.21 33.05
N LYS A 113 -15.44 -42.31 32.74
CA LYS A 113 -16.44 -42.35 31.68
C LYS A 113 -17.53 -41.30 31.93
N GLY A 114 -17.78 -40.43 30.95
CA GLY A 114 -18.84 -39.42 30.99
C GLY A 114 -18.39 -37.99 31.32
N ARG A 115 -17.20 -37.79 31.90
CA ARG A 115 -16.71 -36.46 32.33
C ARG A 115 -16.70 -35.40 31.23
N GLY A 116 -16.29 -35.77 30.01
CA GLY A 116 -16.34 -34.85 28.88
C GLY A 116 -17.77 -34.37 28.56
N GLY A 117 -18.76 -35.25 28.70
CA GLY A 117 -20.17 -34.91 28.53
C GLY A 117 -20.72 -34.05 29.66
N ASP A 118 -20.35 -34.35 30.89
CA ASP A 118 -20.75 -33.55 32.07
C ASP A 118 -20.16 -32.15 32.02
N LEU A 119 -18.90 -32.03 31.58
CA LEU A 119 -18.25 -30.74 31.36
C LEU A 119 -18.94 -29.93 30.27
N CYS A 120 -19.36 -30.56 29.16
CA CYS A 120 -20.15 -29.88 28.14
C CYS A 120 -21.50 -29.40 28.67
N ARG A 121 -22.17 -30.19 29.52
CA ARG A 121 -23.43 -29.81 30.17
C ARG A 121 -23.24 -28.63 31.13
N GLU A 122 -22.22 -28.68 31.98
CA GLU A 122 -21.92 -27.64 32.96
C GLU A 122 -21.60 -26.30 32.29
N LEU A 123 -20.82 -26.34 31.21
CA LEU A 123 -20.45 -25.15 30.43
C LEU A 123 -21.55 -24.70 29.45
N LYS A 124 -22.68 -25.42 29.38
CA LYS A 124 -23.78 -25.18 28.44
C LYS A 124 -23.31 -25.08 26.98
N VAL A 125 -22.43 -25.99 26.57
CA VAL A 125 -21.86 -26.06 25.21
C VAL A 125 -22.29 -27.32 24.48
N ALA A 126 -22.10 -27.31 23.15
CA ALA A 126 -22.30 -28.48 22.31
C ALA A 126 -21.44 -29.67 22.78
N HIS A 127 -21.96 -30.89 22.64
CA HIS A 127 -21.33 -32.10 23.16
C HIS A 127 -19.93 -32.37 22.55
N SER A 128 -19.68 -31.89 21.34
CA SER A 128 -18.39 -31.99 20.65
C SER A 128 -17.34 -30.97 21.10
N PHE A 129 -17.73 -29.94 21.85
CA PHE A 129 -16.88 -28.77 22.13
C PHE A 129 -15.57 -29.14 22.82
N ILE A 130 -15.64 -29.90 23.92
CA ILE A 130 -14.44 -30.32 24.67
C ILE A 130 -13.59 -31.27 23.82
N SER A 131 -14.21 -32.17 23.06
CA SER A 131 -13.47 -33.09 22.18
C SER A 131 -12.71 -32.35 21.07
N GLN A 132 -13.27 -31.27 20.53
CA GLN A 132 -12.58 -30.46 19.52
C GLN A 132 -11.36 -29.75 20.11
N ILE A 133 -11.43 -29.32 21.38
CA ILE A 133 -10.30 -28.69 22.08
C ILE A 133 -9.21 -29.72 22.36
N THR A 134 -9.55 -30.90 22.90
CA THR A 134 -8.57 -31.93 23.24
C THR A 134 -7.89 -32.53 22.00
N GLN A 135 -8.60 -32.60 20.88
CA GLN A 135 -8.05 -33.00 19.58
C GLN A 135 -7.29 -31.88 18.86
N LEU A 136 -7.18 -30.69 19.45
CA LEU A 136 -6.52 -29.51 18.87
C LEU A 136 -7.16 -29.01 17.55
N ASN A 137 -8.37 -29.47 17.24
CA ASN A 137 -9.15 -29.02 16.09
C ASN A 137 -9.74 -27.61 16.32
N ARG A 138 -9.85 -27.20 17.59
CA ARG A 138 -10.35 -25.90 18.00
C ARG A 138 -9.37 -25.24 18.98
N PRO A 139 -8.91 -24.00 18.72
CA PRO A 139 -8.12 -23.26 19.70
C PRO A 139 -8.98 -22.92 20.92
N CYS A 140 -8.37 -22.96 22.10
CA CYS A 140 -9.00 -22.57 23.36
C CYS A 140 -8.26 -21.34 23.90
N SER A 141 -8.97 -20.24 24.18
CA SER A 141 -8.38 -19.09 24.86
C SER A 141 -8.10 -19.41 26.32
N LYS A 142 -7.13 -18.71 26.92
CA LYS A 142 -6.82 -18.84 28.36
C LYS A 142 -8.03 -18.58 29.23
N GLU A 143 -8.78 -17.51 28.95
CA GLU A 143 -10.02 -17.18 29.66
C GLU A 143 -11.03 -18.34 29.61
N ARG A 144 -11.23 -18.92 28.42
CA ARG A 144 -12.15 -20.06 28.27
C ARG A 144 -11.64 -21.29 28.99
N TYR A 145 -10.32 -21.49 29.03
CA TYR A 145 -9.71 -22.59 29.75
C TYR A 145 -9.85 -22.44 31.27
N GLU A 146 -9.79 -21.21 31.81
CA GLU A 146 -10.10 -20.95 33.23
C GLU A 146 -11.56 -21.29 33.56
N GLN A 147 -12.52 -20.96 32.68
CA GLN A 147 -13.91 -21.39 32.84
C GLN A 147 -14.04 -22.92 32.86
N ILE A 148 -13.28 -23.61 31.99
CA ILE A 148 -13.21 -25.07 31.99
C ILE A 148 -12.65 -25.60 33.31
N LYS A 149 -11.58 -25.01 33.86
CA LYS A 149 -11.01 -25.41 35.16
C LYS A 149 -12.02 -25.27 36.30
N LEU A 150 -12.77 -24.16 36.34
CA LEU A 150 -13.80 -23.93 37.34
C LEU A 150 -14.91 -24.99 37.25
N ALA A 151 -15.36 -25.31 36.04
CA ALA A 151 -16.37 -26.35 35.81
C ALA A 151 -15.85 -27.75 36.17
N MET A 152 -14.58 -28.06 35.85
CA MET A 152 -13.94 -29.32 36.27
C MET A 152 -13.96 -29.47 37.78
N LYS A 153 -13.58 -28.42 38.51
CA LYS A 153 -13.59 -28.42 39.98
C LYS A 153 -14.99 -28.59 40.55
N ALA A 154 -16.00 -27.94 39.95
CA ALA A 154 -17.39 -28.09 40.36
C ALA A 154 -17.89 -29.55 40.17
N ILE A 155 -17.50 -30.19 39.06
CA ILE A 155 -17.82 -31.60 38.82
C ILE A 155 -17.12 -32.50 39.83
N GLU A 156 -15.83 -32.30 40.08
CA GLU A 156 -15.08 -33.07 41.09
C GLU A 156 -15.70 -32.97 42.49
N GLN A 157 -16.17 -31.78 42.89
CA GLN A 157 -16.87 -31.60 44.16
C GLN A 157 -18.19 -32.38 44.21
N ARG A 158 -18.97 -32.39 43.13
CA ARG A 158 -20.19 -33.21 43.04
C ARG A 158 -19.89 -34.71 43.06
N GLU A 159 -18.78 -35.11 42.45
CA GLU A 159 -18.32 -36.50 42.46
C GLU A 159 -17.87 -36.96 43.85
N GLN A 160 -17.34 -36.07 44.69
CA GLN A 160 -16.93 -36.38 46.07
C GLN A 160 -18.10 -36.37 47.06
N ALA A 161 -19.17 -35.65 46.75
CA ALA A 161 -20.36 -35.54 47.59
C ALA A 161 -21.40 -36.65 47.33
N ALA A 162 -21.20 -37.48 46.29
CA ALA A 162 -22.05 -38.58 45.89
C ALA A 162 -21.39 -39.93 46.22
#